data_AF-A0A7X3U3Z5-F1
#
_entry.id   AF-A0A7X3U3Z5-F1
#
_cell.length_a   1.000
_cell.length_b   1.000
_cell.length_c   1.000
_cell.angle_alpha   90.00
_cell.angle_beta   90.00
_cell.angle_gamma   90.00
#
_symmetry.space_group_name_H-M   'P 1'
#
loop_
_entity.id
_entity.type
_entity.pdbx_description
1 polymer ?
#
loop_
_entity_poly.entity_id
_entity_poly.type
_entity_poly.pdbx_seq_one_letter_code
_entity_poly.pdbx_strand_id
1 'polypeptide(L)'
;TPHPAYALSYGLVGAETRIRDEGKDVLSWQGEEWLLERPLRADVAILKAHRADRLGNLSYRMAGRNFNAVMATAADLVVVEVEEIVETGELGPNEIHTPAVYVDRIVRCDPVEVRWDGR
;
A
#
# COMPACT_ATOMS: atom_id res chain seq x y z
N THR A 1 12.21 -7.12 -19.54
CA THR A 1 12.74 -7.95 -18.45
C THR A 1 12.35 -7.28 -17.14
N PRO A 2 11.71 -7.94 -16.17
CA PRO A 2 11.46 -7.31 -14.87
C PRO A 2 12.82 -6.96 -14.27
N HIS A 3 12.99 -5.69 -13.92
CA HIS A 3 14.21 -5.15 -13.34
C HIS A 3 14.38 -5.77 -11.92
N PRO A 4 15.54 -6.36 -11.55
CA PRO A 4 15.74 -7.01 -10.26
C PRO A 4 15.46 -6.03 -9.12
N ALA A 5 14.55 -6.38 -8.22
CA ALA A 5 14.08 -5.53 -7.12
C ALA A 5 15.20 -4.72 -6.44
N TYR A 6 15.14 -3.39 -6.53
CA TYR A 6 16.24 -2.47 -6.13
C TYR A 6 16.26 -2.07 -4.66
N ALA A 7 15.39 -2.61 -3.81
CA ALA A 7 15.32 -2.21 -2.41
C ALA A 7 15.19 -3.42 -1.50
N LEU A 8 16.32 -3.85 -0.95
CA LEU A 8 16.35 -4.70 0.24
C LEU A 8 16.42 -3.78 1.45
N SER A 9 15.61 -4.05 2.48
CA SER A 9 15.73 -3.38 3.77
C SER A 9 16.31 -4.34 4.78
N TYR A 10 17.09 -3.82 5.73
CA TYR A 10 17.59 -4.59 6.87
C TYR A 10 16.92 -4.10 8.15
N GLY A 11 16.51 -5.02 9.01
CA GLY A 11 15.85 -4.72 10.29
C GLY A 11 16.20 -5.72 11.38
N LEU A 12 16.16 -5.25 12.64
CA LEU A 12 16.29 -6.13 13.82
C LEU A 12 14.98 -6.86 14.14
N VAL A 13 13.85 -6.40 13.59
CA VAL A 13 12.53 -6.98 13.87
C VAL A 13 12.52 -8.45 13.45
N GLY A 14 12.34 -9.33 14.42
CA GLY A 14 12.29 -10.77 14.20
C GLY A 14 13.65 -11.49 14.19
N ALA A 15 14.78 -10.77 14.26
CA ALA A 15 16.12 -11.35 14.20
C ALA A 15 16.41 -12.35 15.34
N GLU A 16 15.86 -12.08 16.52
CA GLU A 16 15.98 -12.94 17.71
C GLU A 16 14.77 -13.87 17.91
N THR A 17 13.99 -14.11 16.86
CA THR A 17 12.78 -14.94 16.91
C THR A 17 12.83 -16.05 15.87
N ARG A 18 11.86 -16.97 15.93
CA ARG A 18 11.69 -18.02 14.91
C ARG A 18 11.60 -17.50 13.47
N ILE A 19 11.26 -16.22 13.26
CA ILE A 19 11.18 -15.60 11.93
C ILE A 19 12.53 -15.69 11.20
N ARG A 20 13.65 -15.66 11.93
CA ARG A 20 14.99 -15.86 11.37
C ARG A 20 15.13 -17.24 10.71
N ASP A 21 14.50 -18.26 11.27
CA ASP A 21 14.64 -19.66 10.84
C ASP A 21 13.80 -19.98 9.58
N GLU A 22 13.02 -19.02 9.08
CA GLU A 22 12.20 -19.14 7.88
C GLU A 22 13.02 -18.97 6.57
N GLY A 23 14.34 -19.13 6.63
CA GLY A 23 15.22 -19.04 5.46
C GLY A 23 15.48 -17.61 4.99
N LYS A 24 15.37 -16.63 5.89
CA LYS A 24 15.73 -15.23 5.60
C LYS A 24 17.23 -15.04 5.58
N ASP A 25 17.70 -14.16 4.69
CA ASP A 25 19.11 -13.77 4.63
C ASP A 25 19.47 -12.93 5.88
N VAL A 26 20.63 -13.20 6.49
CA VAL A 26 21.10 -12.51 7.71
C VAL A 26 22.36 -11.69 7.41
N LEU A 27 22.39 -10.44 7.88
CA LEU A 27 23.53 -9.55 7.81
C LEU A 27 24.08 -9.30 9.21
N SER A 28 25.34 -9.64 9.45
CA SER A 28 26.05 -9.25 10.67
C SER A 28 26.69 -7.87 10.50
N TRP A 29 26.33 -6.90 11.36
CA TRP A 29 26.85 -5.54 11.31
C TRP A 29 27.02 -4.97 12.72
N GLN A 30 28.22 -4.46 13.02
CA GLN A 30 28.58 -3.91 14.34
C GLN A 30 28.32 -4.85 15.53
N GLY A 31 28.43 -6.17 15.32
CA GLY A 31 28.17 -7.18 16.35
C GLY A 31 26.70 -7.57 16.49
N GLU A 32 25.80 -6.96 15.73
CA GLU A 32 24.37 -7.27 15.71
C GLU A 32 23.97 -8.05 14.46
N GLU A 33 22.96 -8.92 14.58
CA GLU A 33 22.39 -9.66 13.45
C GLU A 33 21.10 -9.01 12.96
N TRP A 34 21.03 -8.73 11.66
CA TRP A 34 19.91 -8.07 11.00
C TRP A 34 19.29 -9.01 9.98
N LEU A 35 17.96 -9.03 9.88
CA LEU A 35 17.26 -9.76 8.84
C LEU A 35 17.12 -8.89 7.60
N LEU A 36 17.38 -9.49 6.44
CA LEU A 36 17.20 -8.87 5.14
C LEU A 36 15.78 -9.17 4.63
N GLU A 37 14.99 -8.12 4.43
CA GLU A 37 13.63 -8.21 3.90
C GLU A 37 13.60 -7.82 2.42
N ARG A 38 12.96 -8.67 1.62
CA ARG A 38 12.73 -8.43 0.20
C ARG A 38 11.48 -7.58 0.01
N PRO A 39 11.44 -6.71 -1.00
CA PRO A 39 10.26 -5.89 -1.24
C PRO A 39 9.11 -6.77 -1.71
N LEU A 40 7.92 -6.52 -1.16
CA LEU A 40 6.71 -7.20 -1.58
C LEU A 40 6.15 -6.55 -2.85
N ARG A 41 5.82 -7.36 -3.84
CA ARG A 41 5.17 -6.97 -5.10
C ARG A 41 3.92 -7.81 -5.30
N ALA A 42 2.92 -7.25 -5.97
CA ALA A 42 1.70 -7.94 -6.36
C ALA A 42 1.40 -7.69 -7.84
N ASP A 43 0.71 -8.63 -8.50
CA ASP A 43 0.21 -8.40 -9.86
C ASP A 43 -0.96 -7.39 -9.84
N VAL A 44 -1.78 -7.44 -8.78
CA VAL A 44 -2.98 -6.59 -8.62
C VAL A 44 -3.07 -6.09 -7.18
N ALA A 45 -3.38 -4.80 -7.00
CA ALA A 45 -3.80 -4.21 -5.73
C ALA A 45 -5.26 -3.77 -5.80
N ILE A 46 -6.06 -4.26 -4.84
CA ILE A 46 -7.45 -3.84 -4.63
C ILE A 46 -7.48 -2.95 -3.40
N LEU A 47 -7.81 -1.68 -3.59
CA LEU A 47 -7.67 -0.64 -2.57
C LEU A 47 -9.01 0.04 -2.28
N LYS A 48 -9.08 0.69 -1.12
CA LYS A 48 -10.20 1.56 -0.73
C LYS A 48 -9.69 2.96 -0.43
N ALA A 49 -10.31 3.97 -1.04
CA ALA A 49 -10.13 5.37 -0.69
C ALA A 49 -11.46 6.04 -0.35
N HIS A 50 -11.39 7.26 0.19
CA HIS A 50 -12.58 8.05 0.51
C HIS A 50 -13.08 8.76 -0.75
N ARG A 51 -12.22 9.59 -1.36
CA ARG A 51 -12.54 10.33 -2.59
C ARG A 51 -11.45 10.12 -3.63
N ALA A 52 -11.84 10.13 -4.90
CA ALA A 52 -10.92 10.28 -6.02
C ALA A 52 -11.33 11.43 -6.93
N ASP A 53 -10.37 12.14 -7.52
CA ASP A 53 -10.67 13.02 -8.65
C ASP A 53 -10.69 12.25 -9.98
N ARG A 54 -11.10 12.91 -11.07
CA ARG A 54 -11.16 12.30 -12.41
C ARG A 54 -9.80 11.92 -13.01
N LEU A 55 -8.68 12.41 -12.45
CA LEU A 55 -7.35 11.99 -12.88
C LEU A 55 -6.91 10.69 -12.19
N GLY A 56 -7.43 10.40 -11.00
CA GLY A 56 -7.00 9.26 -10.18
C GLY A 56 -6.36 9.65 -8.86
N ASN A 57 -6.29 10.94 -8.51
CA ASN A 57 -5.72 11.36 -7.23
C ASN A 57 -6.64 10.92 -6.10
N LEU A 58 -6.08 10.29 -5.06
CA LEU A 58 -6.85 9.73 -3.96
C LEU A 58 -6.68 10.53 -2.67
N SER A 59 -7.78 10.68 -1.95
CA SER A 59 -7.80 11.08 -0.54
C SER A 59 -8.35 9.95 0.33
N TYR A 60 -7.78 9.78 1.52
CA TYR A 60 -8.23 8.80 2.50
C TYR A 60 -8.80 9.51 3.73
N ARG A 61 -9.64 8.81 4.49
CA ARG A 61 -10.24 9.33 5.73
C ARG A 61 -9.72 8.54 6.93
N MET A 62 -9.13 9.26 7.89
CA MET A 62 -8.64 8.70 9.17
C MET A 62 -7.73 7.48 8.95
N ALA A 63 -8.02 6.35 9.63
CA ALA A 63 -7.24 5.11 9.53
C ALA A 63 -7.35 4.41 8.17
N GLY A 64 -8.23 4.86 7.26
CA GLY A 64 -8.39 4.29 5.93
C GLY A 64 -7.18 4.44 5.01
N ARG A 65 -6.20 5.29 5.35
CA ARG A 65 -4.96 5.45 4.57
C ARG A 65 -4.05 4.23 4.61
N ASN A 66 -4.00 3.56 5.77
CA ASN A 66 -3.14 2.43 6.16
C ASN A 66 -2.20 1.87 5.05
N PHE A 67 -2.46 0.66 4.56
CA PHE A 67 -1.68 -0.02 3.54
C PHE A 67 -2.07 0.38 2.12
N ASN A 68 -3.22 1.03 1.94
CA ASN A 68 -3.71 1.42 0.63
C ASN A 68 -2.67 2.26 -0.14
N ALA A 69 -2.11 3.28 0.49
CA ALA A 69 -1.15 4.16 -0.18
C ALA A 69 0.17 3.44 -0.55
N VAL A 70 0.64 2.52 0.29
CA VAL A 70 1.89 1.77 0.02
C VAL A 70 1.66 0.74 -1.08
N MET A 71 0.56 -0.02 -1.01
CA MET A 71 0.24 -1.05 -2.01
C MET A 71 -0.04 -0.48 -3.39
N ALA A 72 -0.54 0.76 -3.50
CA ALA A 72 -0.68 1.46 -4.79
C ALA A 72 0.66 1.57 -5.56
N THR A 73 1.79 1.59 -4.85
CA THR A 73 3.12 1.69 -5.47
C THR A 73 3.79 0.33 -5.69
N ALA A 74 3.16 -0.75 -5.23
CA ALA A 74 3.74 -2.10 -5.17
C ALA A 74 3.00 -3.10 -6.07
N ALA A 75 2.11 -2.64 -6.96
CA ALA A 75 1.38 -3.50 -7.88
C ALA A 75 1.46 -3.05 -9.34
N ASP A 76 1.34 -4.01 -10.26
CA ASP A 76 1.32 -3.75 -11.70
C ASP A 76 -0.04 -3.23 -12.18
N LEU A 77 -1.13 -3.59 -11.49
CA LEU A 77 -2.48 -3.08 -11.72
C LEU A 77 -3.13 -2.64 -10.40
N VAL A 78 -3.59 -1.39 -10.33
CA VAL A 78 -4.22 -0.81 -9.15
C VAL A 78 -5.68 -0.46 -9.42
N VAL A 79 -6.57 -1.16 -8.73
CA VAL A 79 -8.02 -0.92 -8.77
C VAL A 79 -8.47 -0.38 -7.43
N VAL A 80 -9.14 0.77 -7.45
CA VAL A 80 -9.50 1.51 -6.24
C VAL A 80 -11.01 1.69 -6.16
N GLU A 81 -11.59 1.21 -5.07
CA GLU A 81 -12.95 1.55 -4.67
C GLU A 81 -12.96 2.91 -3.96
N VAL A 82 -13.90 3.79 -4.33
CA VAL A 82 -14.09 5.09 -3.68
C VAL A 82 -15.56 5.35 -3.34
N GLU A 83 -15.79 6.10 -2.26
CA GLU A 83 -17.14 6.56 -1.88
C GLU A 83 -17.61 7.71 -2.79
N GLU A 84 -16.69 8.60 -3.17
CA GLU A 84 -16.99 9.79 -3.96
C GLU A 84 -16.00 9.97 -5.10
N ILE A 85 -16.51 10.33 -6.28
CA ILE A 85 -15.69 10.83 -7.40
C ILE A 85 -15.98 12.32 -7.56
N VAL A 86 -14.93 13.13 -7.54
CA VAL A 86 -14.98 14.60 -7.56
C VAL A 86 -14.35 15.14 -8.84
N GLU A 87 -14.55 16.43 -9.11
CA GLU A 87 -13.91 17.06 -10.27
C GLU A 87 -12.40 17.25 -10.06
N THR A 88 -11.64 17.23 -11.15
CA THR A 88 -10.21 17.54 -11.09
C THR A 88 -10.00 18.96 -10.59
N GLY A 89 -9.18 19.09 -9.55
CA GLY A 89 -8.92 20.37 -8.88
C GLY A 89 -9.77 20.60 -7.61
N GLU A 90 -10.79 19.78 -7.36
CA GLU A 90 -11.55 19.84 -6.09
C GLU A 90 -10.82 19.19 -4.92
N LEU A 91 -9.93 18.24 -5.18
CA LEU A 91 -8.94 17.80 -4.18
C LEU A 91 -7.80 18.82 -4.15
N GLY A 92 -7.64 19.50 -3.03
CA GLY A 92 -6.50 20.38 -2.81
C GLY A 92 -5.19 19.60 -2.88
N PRO A 93 -4.07 20.22 -3.33
CA PRO A 93 -2.78 19.52 -3.45
C PRO A 93 -2.30 18.85 -2.16
N ASN A 94 -2.64 19.42 -1.00
CA ASN A 94 -2.29 18.89 0.32
C ASN A 94 -3.26 17.78 0.81
N GLU A 95 -4.39 17.56 0.12
CA GLU A 95 -5.35 16.50 0.42
C GLU A 95 -5.08 15.22 -0.38
N ILE A 96 -4.25 15.33 -1.44
CA ILE A 96 -3.85 14.20 -2.28
C ILE A 96 -2.81 13.37 -1.52
N HIS A 97 -3.19 12.14 -1.20
CA HIS A 97 -2.34 11.19 -0.48
C HIS A 97 -1.64 10.21 -1.42
N THR A 98 -2.36 9.76 -2.46
CA THR A 98 -1.84 8.88 -3.51
C THR A 98 -2.04 9.59 -4.84
N PRO A 99 -0.97 9.99 -5.52
CA PRO A 99 -1.06 10.61 -6.84
C PRO A 99 -1.67 9.68 -7.89
N ALA A 100 -2.37 10.26 -8.86
CA ALA A 100 -3.03 9.57 -9.97
C ALA A 100 -2.12 8.60 -10.76
N VAL A 101 -0.81 8.83 -10.80
CA VAL A 101 0.15 7.97 -11.53
C VAL A 101 0.18 6.52 -11.02
N TYR A 102 -0.27 6.29 -9.79
CA TYR A 102 -0.32 4.96 -9.18
C TYR A 102 -1.69 4.29 -9.27
N VAL A 103 -2.65 4.86 -10.01
CA VAL A 103 -4.03 4.39 -10.05
C VAL A 103 -4.44 4.10 -11.49
N ASP A 104 -4.81 2.85 -11.77
CA ASP A 104 -5.24 2.44 -13.10
C ASP A 104 -6.74 2.54 -13.29
N ARG A 105 -7.52 2.13 -12.27
CA ARG A 105 -8.97 2.02 -12.35
C ARG A 105 -9.62 2.51 -11.07
N ILE A 106 -10.69 3.28 -11.22
CA ILE A 106 -11.51 3.77 -10.11
C ILE A 106 -12.91 3.21 -10.26
N VAL A 107 -13.45 2.66 -9.18
CA VAL A 107 -14.82 2.19 -9.09
C VAL A 107 -15.50 2.96 -7.96
N ARG A 108 -16.59 3.65 -8.27
CA ARG A 108 -17.43 4.25 -7.24
C ARG A 108 -18.35 3.18 -6.67
N CYS A 109 -18.32 2.99 -5.36
CA CYS A 109 -19.26 2.14 -4.64
C CYS A 109 -19.99 2.96 -3.57
N ASP A 110 -21.27 2.67 -3.38
CA ASP A 110 -22.01 3.25 -2.27
C ASP A 110 -21.44 2.72 -0.94
N PRO A 111 -21.40 3.53 0.13
CA PRO A 111 -20.90 3.10 1.42
C PRO A 111 -21.62 1.84 1.89
N VAL A 112 -20.85 0.78 2.15
CA VAL A 112 -21.40 -0.46 2.69
C VAL A 112 -21.52 -0.32 4.21
N GLU A 113 -22.72 -0.60 4.74
CA GLU A 113 -22.93 -0.72 6.17
C GLU A 113 -22.14 -1.94 6.68
N VAL A 114 -21.06 -1.70 7.44
CA VAL A 114 -20.28 -2.78 8.05
C VAL A 114 -21.12 -3.40 9.17
N ARG A 115 -21.72 -4.56 8.90
CA ARG A 115 -22.37 -5.38 9.92
C ARG A 115 -21.36 -6.35 10.49
N TRP A 116 -20.98 -6.13 11.74
CA TRP A 116 -20.24 -7.13 12.52
C TRP A 116 -21.24 -8.12 13.11
N ASP A 117 -21.10 -9.40 12.79
CA ASP A 117 -22.02 -10.47 13.21
C ASP A 117 -21.64 -11.11 14.55
N GLY A 118 -20.60 -10.59 15.20
CA GLY A 118 -20.19 -11.03 16.54
C GLY A 118 -19.49 -12.38 16.58
N ARG A 119 -19.05 -12.91 15.43
CA ARG A 119 -18.34 -14.19 15.33
C ARG A 119 -16.91 -14.02 14.82
#